data_AF-P0DUK8-F1
#
_entry.id   AF-P0DUK8-F1
#
_cell.length_a   1.000
_cell.length_b   1.000
_cell.length_c   1.000
_cell.angle_alpha   90.00
_cell.angle_beta   90.00
_cell.angle_gamma   90.00
#
_symmetry.space_group_name_H-M   'P 1'
#
loop_
_entity.id
_entity.type
_entity.pdbx_description
1 polymer ?
#
loop_
_entity_poly.entity_id
_entity_poly.type
_entity_poly.pdbx_seq_one_letter_code
_entity_poly.pdbx_strand_id
1 'polypeptide(L)' 'VGKNVICIHSGQCLIPCIDAGMRFGICKNGICDCTPKG' A
#
# COMPACT_ATOMS: atom_id res chain seq x y z
N VAL A 1 7.99 -5.74 -5.06
CA VAL A 1 6.73 -4.99 -4.87
C VAL A 1 6.87 -4.20 -3.58
N GLY A 2 6.48 -2.94 -3.64
CA GLY A 2 6.90 -1.84 -2.78
C GLY A 2 6.96 -0.62 -3.68
N LYS A 3 5.81 -0.29 -4.32
CA LYS A 3 5.71 0.96 -5.08
C LYS A 3 5.95 2.05 -4.05
N ASN A 4 6.91 2.96 -4.29
CA ASN A 4 7.22 4.12 -3.45
C ASN A 4 6.03 5.11 -3.43
N VAL A 5 4.85 4.63 -3.07
CA VAL A 5 3.64 5.43 -2.95
C VAL A 5 3.74 6.13 -1.62
N ILE A 6 3.96 7.44 -1.71
CA ILE A 6 3.98 8.30 -0.54
C ILE A 6 2.57 8.28 0.06
N CYS A 7 2.50 8.12 1.37
CA CYS A 7 1.26 8.14 2.11
C CYS A 7 1.40 8.94 3.40
N ILE A 8 0.28 9.50 3.85
CA ILE A 8 0.14 10.22 5.11
C ILE A 8 -0.63 9.36 6.11
N HIS A 9 -1.60 8.58 5.62
CA HIS A 9 -2.40 7.65 6.42
C HIS A 9 -2.68 6.36 5.63
N SER A 10 -2.92 5.25 6.33
CA SER A 10 -3.09 3.92 5.73
C SER A 10 -4.21 3.82 4.68
N GLY A 11 -5.24 4.66 4.78
CA GLY A 11 -6.34 4.71 3.80
C GLY A 11 -5.88 5.05 2.37
N GLN A 12 -4.81 5.83 2.22
CA GLN A 12 -4.25 6.17 0.91
C GLN A 12 -3.59 4.97 0.22
N CYS A 13 -3.21 3.94 0.98
CA CYS A 13 -2.57 2.74 0.46
C CYS A 13 -3.57 1.67 0.02
N LEU A 14 -4.84 1.79 0.41
CA LEU A 14 -5.85 0.78 0.09
C LEU A 14 -6.04 0.63 -1.43
N ILE A 15 -6.32 1.74 -2.13
CA ILE A 15 -6.55 1.72 -3.58
C ILE A 15 -5.27 1.32 -4.35
N PRO A 16 -4.09 1.94 -4.12
CA PRO A 16 -2.88 1.59 -4.86
C PRO A 16 -2.41 0.15 -4.64
N CYS A 17 -2.58 -0.40 -3.44
CA CYS A 17 -2.23 -1.79 -3.18
C CYS A 17 -3.20 -2.75 -3.87
N ILE A 18 -4.51 -2.48 -3.84
CA ILE A 18 -5.50 -3.29 -4.55
C ILE A 18 -5.25 -3.27 -6.06
N ASP A 19 -4.98 -2.08 -6.63
CA ASP A 19 -4.63 -1.90 -8.04
C ASP A 19 -3.35 -2.65 -8.44
N ALA A 20 -2.37 -2.71 -7.53
CA ALA A 20 -1.17 -3.51 -7.71
C ALA A 20 -1.39 -5.04 -7.57
N GLY A 21 -2.63 -5.51 -7.39
CA GLY A 21 -2.96 -6.92 -7.19
C GLY A 21 -2.76 -7.43 -5.76
N MET A 22 -2.57 -6.54 -4.79
CA MET A 22 -2.32 -6.88 -3.38
C MET A 22 -3.62 -6.86 -2.56
N ARG A 23 -3.59 -7.34 -1.29
CA ARG A 23 -4.78 -7.42 -0.42
C ARG A 23 -5.11 -6.09 0.24
N PHE A 24 -4.18 -5.64 1.06
CA PHE A 24 -4.32 -4.45 1.89
C PHE A 24 -2.99 -3.71 1.90
N GLY A 25 -3.08 -2.40 2.04
CA GLY A 25 -1.95 -1.51 2.20
C GLY A 25 -2.02 -0.79 3.54
N ILE A 26 -0.90 -0.71 4.25
CA ILE A 26 -0.76 0.19 5.40
C ILE A 26 0.30 1.24 5.10
N CYS A 27 0.15 2.42 5.69
CA CYS A 27 1.17 3.46 5.56
C CYS A 27 2.22 3.29 6.65
N LYS A 28 3.49 3.09 6.27
CA LYS A 28 4.61 2.93 7.20
C LYS A 28 5.78 3.80 6.77
N ASN A 29 6.25 4.67 7.66
CA ASN A 29 7.32 5.65 7.39
C ASN A 29 7.05 6.54 6.16
N GLY A 30 5.78 6.90 5.93
CA GLY A 30 5.38 7.72 4.79
C GLY A 30 5.32 6.97 3.45
N ILE A 31 5.46 5.64 3.45
CA ILE A 31 5.40 4.80 2.25
C ILE A 31 4.37 3.67 2.45
N CYS A 32 3.63 3.35 1.39
CA CYS A 32 2.69 2.24 1.41
C CYS A 32 3.39 0.89 1.42
N ASP A 33 3.10 0.12 2.46
CA ASP A 33 3.49 -1.27 2.60
C ASP A 33 2.28 -2.16 2.27
N CYS A 34 2.35 -2.84 1.12
CA CYS A 34 1.26 -3.66 0.59
C CYS A 34 1.50 -5.14 0.88
N THR A 35 0.49 -5.83 1.45
CA THR A 35 0.58 -7.29 1.68
C THR A 35 0.09 -8.07 0.47
N PRO A 36 0.89 -9.00 -0.09
CA PRO A 36 0.48 -9.78 -1.25
C PRO A 36 -0.77 -10.61 -1.02
N LYS A 37 -1.60 -10.70 -2.07
CA LYS A 37 -2.57 -11.80 -2.21
C LYS A 37 -1.70 -13.03 -2.47
N GLY A 38 -1.45 -13.81 -1.41
CA GLY A 38 -0.82 -15.12 -1.53
C GLY A 38 -1.57 -16.02 -2.51
#